data_AF-A0A1D6P823-F1
#
_entry.id   AF-A0A1D6P823-F1
#
_cell.length_a   1.000
_cell.length_b   1.000
_cell.length_c   1.000
_cell.angle_alpha   90.00
_cell.angle_beta   90.00
_cell.angle_gamma   90.00
#
_symmetry.space_group_name_H-M   'P 1'
#
loop_
_entity.id
_entity.type
_entity.pdbx_description
1 polymer ?
#
loop_
_entity_poly.entity_id
_entity_poly.type
_entity_poly.pdbx_seq_one_letter_code
_entity_poly.pdbx_strand_id
1 'polypeptide(L)'
;MQKKYFEKQFELAEAVKQPMFLHMRAAGENLCEIMTRNLHRFPGGVTHSFTDSTEDRDRLPCFEKMFIGVNGCSLKTNENLEVLRGIPVERLMIETNSPYCDIINTHAGS
;
A
#
# COMPACT_ATOMS: atom_id res chain seq x y z
N MET A 1 9.23 -11.22 -14.62
CA MET A 1 10.05 -11.41 -13.39
C MET A 1 9.28 -11.01 -12.13
N GLN A 2 8.86 -9.75 -11.96
CA GLN A 2 8.19 -9.29 -10.72
C GLN A 2 6.94 -10.11 -10.33
N LYS A 3 5.93 -10.23 -11.22
CA LYS A 3 4.69 -10.99 -10.93
C LYS A 3 4.97 -12.41 -10.41
N LYS A 4 5.86 -13.15 -11.08
CA LYS A 4 6.23 -14.53 -10.74
C LYS A 4 6.73 -14.65 -9.30
N TYR A 5 7.67 -13.78 -8.90
CA TYR A 5 8.28 -13.87 -7.57
C TYR A 5 7.46 -13.17 -6.49
N PHE A 6 6.62 -12.20 -6.86
CA PHE A 6 5.62 -11.66 -5.95
C PHE A 6 4.60 -12.75 -5.56
N GLU A 7 4.02 -13.44 -6.55
CA GLU A 7 3.06 -14.52 -6.29
C GLU A 7 3.69 -15.68 -5.51
N LYS A 8 4.95 -16.04 -5.80
CA LYS A 8 5.66 -17.08 -5.04
C LYS A 8 5.83 -16.74 -3.55
N GLN A 9 5.95 -15.47 -3.18
CA GLN A 9 6.10 -15.08 -1.76
C GLN A 9 4.86 -15.37 -0.90
N PHE A 10 3.70 -15.63 -1.50
CA PHE A 10 2.53 -16.10 -0.76
C PHE A 10 2.71 -17.51 -0.20
N GLU A 11 3.59 -18.33 -0.77
CA GLU A 11 4.02 -19.61 -0.16
C GLU A 11 4.69 -19.36 1.20
N LEU A 12 5.52 -18.33 1.28
CA LEU A 12 6.19 -17.95 2.54
C LEU A 12 5.19 -17.36 3.52
N ALA A 13 4.34 -16.42 3.08
CA ALA A 13 3.30 -15.82 3.92
C ALA A 13 2.39 -16.89 4.55
N GLU A 14 2.06 -17.92 3.78
CA GLU A 14 1.26 -19.04 4.24
C GLU A 14 1.99 -19.91 5.26
N ALA A 15 3.29 -20.13 5.09
CA ALA A 15 4.09 -20.92 6.01
C ALA A 15 4.32 -20.19 7.35
N VAL A 16 4.62 -18.89 7.32
CA VAL A 16 5.01 -18.13 8.52
C VAL A 16 3.85 -17.43 9.23
N LYS A 17 2.68 -17.34 8.56
CA LYS A 17 1.46 -16.71 9.10
C LYS A 17 1.67 -15.27 9.59
N GLN A 18 2.60 -14.54 8.97
CA GLN A 18 2.86 -13.13 9.29
C GLN A 18 2.15 -12.21 8.29
N PRO A 19 1.76 -10.99 8.71
CA PRO A 19 1.28 -9.97 7.79
C PRO A 19 2.31 -9.61 6.72
N MET A 20 1.84 -9.21 5.55
CA MET A 20 2.72 -8.79 4.44
C MET A 20 2.96 -7.28 4.46
N PHE A 21 4.20 -6.88 4.20
CA PHE A 21 4.59 -5.51 3.92
C PHE A 21 4.75 -5.35 2.40
N LEU A 22 3.76 -4.74 1.76
CA LEU A 22 3.57 -4.77 0.31
C LEU A 22 4.04 -3.47 -0.32
N HIS A 23 4.80 -3.60 -1.41
CA HIS A 23 5.19 -2.47 -2.24
C HIS A 23 4.35 -2.43 -3.51
N MET A 24 3.87 -1.24 -3.87
CA MET A 24 3.05 -1.00 -5.05
C MET A 24 3.39 0.36 -5.66
N ARG A 25 3.60 0.40 -6.97
CA ARG A 25 3.81 1.64 -7.74
C ARG A 25 3.37 1.41 -9.18
N ALA A 26 2.37 2.15 -9.65
CA ALA A 26 1.81 2.03 -10.99
C ALA A 26 1.46 0.57 -11.36
N ALA A 27 0.98 -0.20 -10.39
CA ALA A 27 0.78 -1.64 -10.52
C ALA A 27 -0.47 -2.16 -9.78
N GLY A 28 -1.40 -1.28 -9.43
CA GLY A 28 -2.55 -1.61 -8.58
C GLY A 28 -3.41 -2.77 -9.10
N GLU A 29 -3.69 -2.80 -10.41
CA GLU A 29 -4.42 -3.91 -11.05
C GLU A 29 -3.75 -5.27 -10.86
N ASN A 30 -2.47 -5.36 -11.24
CA ASN A 30 -1.71 -6.60 -11.16
C ASN A 30 -1.54 -7.08 -9.72
N LEU A 31 -1.33 -6.15 -8.78
CA LEU A 31 -1.21 -6.46 -7.36
C LEU A 31 -2.53 -7.01 -6.83
N CYS A 32 -3.66 -6.35 -7.09
CA CYS A 32 -4.97 -6.80 -6.65
C CYS A 32 -5.36 -8.15 -7.26
N GLU A 33 -5.05 -8.39 -8.54
CA GLU A 33 -5.27 -9.68 -9.20
C GLU A 33 -4.52 -10.83 -8.50
N ILE A 34 -3.23 -10.63 -8.22
CA ILE A 34 -2.41 -11.65 -7.54
C ILE A 34 -2.85 -11.83 -6.09
N MET A 35 -3.13 -10.76 -5.35
CA MET A 35 -3.62 -10.84 -3.97
C MET A 35 -4.95 -11.57 -3.87
N THR A 36 -5.89 -11.29 -4.79
CA THR A 36 -7.21 -11.94 -4.83
C THR A 36 -7.09 -13.46 -5.00
N ARG A 37 -6.19 -13.92 -5.87
CA ARG A 37 -5.93 -15.36 -6.06
C ARG A 37 -5.32 -16.03 -4.82
N ASN A 38 -4.70 -15.26 -3.92
CA ASN A 38 -3.95 -15.77 -2.77
C ASN A 38 -4.55 -15.33 -1.41
N LEU A 39 -5.83 -14.94 -1.35
CA LEU A 39 -6.48 -14.40 -0.14
C LEU A 39 -6.37 -15.27 1.12
N HIS A 40 -6.41 -16.59 0.95
CA HIS A 40 -6.35 -17.56 2.05
C HIS A 40 -4.92 -17.80 2.56
N ARG A 41 -3.91 -17.26 1.88
CA ARG A 41 -2.50 -17.57 2.09
C ARG A 41 -1.77 -16.56 2.97
N PHE A 42 -2.42 -15.45 3.35
CA PHE A 42 -1.83 -14.44 4.20
C PHE A 42 -2.87 -13.85 5.15
N PRO A 43 -2.49 -13.43 6.36
CA PRO A 43 -3.44 -12.95 7.36
C PRO A 43 -3.88 -11.49 7.16
N GLY A 44 -3.26 -10.75 6.24
CA GLY A 44 -3.43 -9.31 6.04
C GLY A 44 -2.10 -8.61 5.80
N GLY A 45 -2.10 -7.28 5.74
CA GLY A 45 -0.87 -6.53 5.46
C GLY A 45 -1.08 -5.04 5.28
N VAL A 46 -0.01 -4.37 4.87
CA VAL A 46 -0.02 -2.94 4.57
C VAL A 46 0.57 -2.71 3.18
N THR A 47 -0.09 -1.89 2.36
CA THR A 47 0.51 -1.33 1.15
C THR A 47 1.31 -0.10 1.57
N HIS A 48 2.62 -0.26 1.66
CA HIS A 48 3.53 0.75 2.19
C HIS A 48 3.79 1.87 1.19
N SER A 49 4.08 3.06 1.72
CA SER A 49 4.48 4.25 0.99
C SER A 49 3.55 4.56 -0.18
N PHE A 50 2.24 4.56 0.07
CA PHE A 50 1.23 4.70 -0.96
C PHE A 50 1.27 6.10 -1.59
N THR A 51 1.39 6.17 -2.91
CA THR A 51 1.43 7.43 -3.68
C THR A 51 0.55 7.40 -4.93
N ASP A 52 -0.22 6.33 -5.11
CA ASP A 52 -0.98 6.07 -6.34
C ASP A 52 -2.39 6.69 -6.25
N SER A 53 -3.21 6.48 -7.29
CA SER A 53 -4.44 7.24 -7.50
C SER A 53 -5.58 6.86 -6.54
N THR A 54 -6.66 7.64 -6.57
CA THR A 54 -7.90 7.36 -5.85
C THR A 54 -8.50 6.00 -6.26
N GLU A 55 -8.42 5.66 -7.54
CA GLU A 55 -8.90 4.38 -8.05
C GLU A 55 -8.07 3.21 -7.49
N ASP A 56 -6.75 3.36 -7.41
CA ASP A 56 -5.89 2.35 -6.81
C ASP A 56 -6.10 2.26 -5.30
N ARG A 57 -6.33 3.40 -4.62
CA ARG A 57 -6.72 3.43 -3.22
C ARG A 57 -7.99 2.61 -3.02
N ASP A 58 -9.02 2.81 -3.83
CA ASP A 58 -10.33 2.17 -3.65
C ASP A 58 -10.34 0.67 -3.96
N ARG A 59 -9.35 0.16 -4.70
CA ARG A 59 -9.16 -1.28 -4.93
C ARG A 59 -8.63 -2.03 -3.71
N LEU A 60 -7.81 -1.37 -2.88
CA LEU A 60 -7.14 -2.01 -1.74
C LEU A 60 -8.09 -2.37 -0.57
N PRO A 61 -9.10 -1.55 -0.22
CA PRO A 61 -10.06 -1.84 0.84
C PRO A 61 -10.95 -3.07 0.61
N CYS A 62 -11.02 -3.60 -0.62
CA CYS A 62 -11.68 -4.88 -0.91
C CYS A 62 -11.09 -6.04 -0.09
N PHE A 63 -9.88 -5.85 0.45
CA PHE A 63 -9.25 -6.78 1.36
C PHE A 63 -9.46 -6.31 2.81
N GLU A 64 -10.27 -7.05 3.57
CA GLU A 64 -10.72 -6.66 4.92
C GLU A 64 -9.57 -6.33 5.90
N LYS A 65 -8.42 -6.98 5.74
CA LYS A 65 -7.25 -6.88 6.63
C LYS A 65 -6.07 -6.15 5.99
N MET A 66 -6.35 -5.24 5.06
CA MET A 66 -5.35 -4.42 4.39
C MET A 66 -5.38 -2.96 4.85
N PHE A 67 -4.18 -2.44 5.10
CA PHE A 67 -3.92 -1.09 5.54
C PHE A 67 -3.14 -0.30 4.47
N ILE A 68 -3.17 1.02 4.56
CA ILE A 68 -2.45 1.93 3.65
C ILE A 68 -1.43 2.72 4.47
N GLY A 69 -0.15 2.58 4.10
CA GLY A 69 0.96 3.28 4.71
C GLY A 69 1.17 4.66 4.08
N VAL A 70 1.26 5.68 4.92
CA VAL A 70 1.40 7.10 4.55
C VAL A 70 2.71 7.66 5.10
N ASN A 71 3.49 8.31 4.23
CA ASN A 71 4.69 9.08 4.60
C ASN A 71 4.73 10.44 3.87
N GLY A 72 5.83 11.18 3.97
CA GLY A 72 5.96 12.48 3.29
C GLY A 72 5.91 12.39 1.75
N CYS A 73 6.21 11.25 1.12
CA CYS A 73 5.98 11.06 -0.31
C CYS A 73 4.49 10.96 -0.65
N SER A 74 3.67 10.47 0.29
CA SER A 74 2.20 10.41 0.20
C SER A 74 1.51 11.76 0.41
N LEU A 75 2.27 12.84 0.63
CA LEU A 75 1.77 14.18 1.00
C LEU A 75 2.27 15.29 0.07
N LYS A 76 2.88 14.93 -1.07
CA LYS A 76 3.61 15.88 -1.93
C LYS A 76 2.71 16.84 -2.68
N THR A 77 1.60 16.34 -3.23
CA THR A 77 0.70 17.11 -4.10
C THR A 77 -0.69 17.24 -3.50
N ASN A 78 -1.47 18.21 -3.97
CA ASN A 78 -2.90 18.32 -3.60
C ASN A 78 -3.67 17.04 -3.95
N GLU A 79 -3.35 16.41 -5.07
CA GLU A 79 -3.93 15.12 -5.45
C GLU A 79 -3.62 14.04 -4.41
N ASN A 80 -2.40 13.97 -3.89
CA ASN A 80 -2.07 13.03 -2.83
C ASN A 80 -2.89 13.29 -1.55
N LEU A 81 -3.16 14.56 -1.22
CA LEU A 81 -4.00 14.90 -0.08
C LEU A 81 -5.46 14.48 -0.28
N GLU A 82 -6.01 14.62 -1.50
CA GLU A 82 -7.37 14.14 -1.82
C GLU A 82 -7.46 12.61 -1.76
N VAL A 83 -6.44 11.91 -2.25
CA VAL A 83 -6.33 10.44 -2.11
C VAL A 83 -6.36 10.05 -0.63
N LEU A 84 -5.53 10.70 0.20
CA LEU A 84 -5.42 10.44 1.63
C LEU A 84 -6.73 10.66 2.37
N ARG A 85 -7.49 11.72 2.04
CA ARG A 85 -8.77 12.03 2.69
C ARG A 85 -9.81 10.93 2.59
N GLY A 86 -9.77 10.10 1.54
CA GLY A 86 -10.69 8.97 1.41
C GLY A 86 -10.19 7.66 2.02
N ILE A 87 -9.03 7.66 2.70
CA ILE A 87 -8.57 6.50 3.46
C ILE A 87 -9.31 6.48 4.81
N PRO A 88 -10.03 5.40 5.16
CA PRO A 88 -10.61 5.26 6.50
C PRO A 88 -9.53 5.30 7.57
N VAL A 89 -9.73 6.07 8.64
CA VAL A 89 -8.71 6.32 9.66
C VAL A 89 -8.23 5.03 10.33
N GLU A 90 -9.12 4.05 10.50
CA GLU A 90 -8.83 2.74 11.05
C GLU A 90 -8.00 1.84 10.13
N ARG A 91 -7.84 2.22 8.85
CA ARG A 91 -7.01 1.52 7.85
C ARG A 91 -5.73 2.28 7.50
N LEU A 92 -5.49 3.43 8.11
CA LEU A 92 -4.30 4.25 7.87
C LEU A 92 -3.15 3.82 8.80
N MET A 93 -1.95 3.73 8.25
CA MET A 93 -0.69 3.54 8.99
C MET A 93 0.28 4.68 8.67
N ILE A 94 1.14 5.05 9.62
CA ILE A 94 2.17 6.07 9.43
C ILE A 94 3.55 5.43 9.27
N GLU A 95 4.39 6.01 8.41
CA GLU A 95 5.79 5.64 8.23
C GLU A 95 6.61 6.88 7.78
N THR A 96 7.93 6.83 7.91
CA THR A 96 8.82 7.91 7.41
C THR A 96 9.43 7.56 6.06
N ASN A 97 9.69 6.27 5.81
CA ASN A 97 10.50 5.79 4.70
C ASN A 97 11.89 6.44 4.64
N SER A 98 12.45 6.79 5.80
CA SER A 98 13.81 7.33 5.95
C SER A 98 14.84 6.40 5.28
N PRO A 99 15.85 6.94 4.59
CA PRO A 99 16.27 8.35 4.51
C PRO A 99 15.54 9.19 3.46
N TYR A 100 14.42 8.71 2.94
CA TYR A 100 13.64 9.39 1.90
C TYR A 100 12.40 10.08 2.47
N CYS A 101 11.60 10.65 1.58
CA CYS A 101 10.25 11.16 1.87
C CYS A 101 10.18 12.24 2.96
N ASP A 102 11.22 13.07 3.07
CA ASP A 102 11.16 14.31 3.84
C ASP A 102 9.99 15.18 3.37
N ILE A 103 9.33 15.83 4.34
CA ILE A 103 8.35 16.88 4.07
C ILE A 103 9.10 18.20 3.97
N ILE A 104 8.99 18.88 2.84
CA ILE A 104 9.66 20.17 2.57
C ILE A 104 8.63 21.24 2.22
N ASN A 105 8.99 22.51 2.36
CA ASN A 105 8.09 23.67 2.23
C ASN A 105 7.38 23.81 0.87
N THR A 106 7.78 23.05 -0.15
CA THR A 106 7.12 23.03 -1.47
C THR A 106 6.08 21.91 -1.60
N HIS A 107 5.93 21.05 -0.61
CA HIS A 107 4.90 19.99 -0.61
C HIS A 107 3.55 20.55 -0.17
N ALA A 108 2.46 20.01 -0.72
CA ALA A 108 1.11 20.44 -0.35
C ALA A 108 0.78 20.15 1.13
N GLY A 109 1.36 19.08 1.70
CA GLY A 109 1.13 18.68 3.09
C GLY A 109 2.12 19.21 4.13
N SER A 110 2.97 20.19 3.77
CA SER A 110 3.90 20.84 4.73
C SER A 110 3.24 21.95 5.55
#